data_AF-A0A453FDA0-F1
#
_entry.id   AF-A0A453FDA0-F1
#
_cell.length_a   1.000
_cell.length_b   1.000
_cell.length_c   1.000
_cell.angle_alpha   90.00
_cell.angle_beta   90.00
_cell.angle_gamma   90.00
#
_symmetry.space_group_name_H-M   'P 1'
#
loop_
_entity.id
_entity.type
_entity.pdbx_description
1 polymer ?
#
loop_
_entity_poly.entity_id
_entity_poly.type
_entity_poly.pdbx_seq_one_letter_code
_entity_poly.pdbx_strand_id
1 'polypeptide(L)'
;QTAEEVLSLEQKVVNTATLSDPERFSEIPYGMEDASKTNDCPHNAVAGAKRKHGAFEIDEELNSTIAENEVLWRVNFEKFIFCLKKKFCADRKKPKLKVGTHPIWESFFEANLTDKDTNSVTSSTNGILEKLGQKEGTAAMTIGDIKPVLLDLQCTTSDGEEFTFDLRKMVEACRNEEIESLVKKKYGQEAFTIFRLLVTQGCAVETDQIIDTTILDKQIVHSTLYKLWNDGYIDTEKIASAAGTGYAQFFVWRAKNTFREQFIDNLYHAALNLRQMVNYIAELLLEGSKDETKLRNRKNILILALTRHDDSLMLFHDF
;
A
#
# COMPACT_ATOMS: atom_id res chain seq x y z
N GLN A 1 0.23 -24.99 31.15
CA GLN A 1 0.19 -25.60 29.81
C GLN A 1 -0.50 -24.62 28.88
N THR A 2 0.28 -23.78 28.20
CA THR A 2 -0.20 -23.01 27.05
C THR A 2 -0.34 -23.98 25.89
N ALA A 3 -1.57 -24.21 25.43
CA ALA A 3 -1.81 -25.01 24.24
C ALA A 3 -1.14 -24.31 23.06
N GLU A 4 -0.20 -24.98 22.40
CA GLU A 4 0.34 -24.54 21.12
C GLU A 4 -0.82 -24.50 20.12
N GLU A 5 -1.18 -23.29 19.70
CA GLU A 5 -2.21 -23.09 18.69
C GLU A 5 -1.66 -23.63 17.36
N VAL A 6 -2.27 -24.70 16.86
CA VAL A 6 -1.82 -25.36 15.62
C VAL A 6 -2.17 -24.47 14.44
N LEU A 7 -1.19 -23.69 13.98
CA LEU A 7 -1.33 -22.82 12.81
C LEU A 7 -1.72 -23.63 11.56
N SER A 8 -2.66 -23.09 10.79
CA SER A 8 -3.05 -23.66 9.49
C SER A 8 -1.87 -23.58 8.49
N LEU A 9 -1.91 -24.41 7.43
CA LEU A 9 -0.90 -24.35 6.37
C LEU A 9 -0.83 -22.95 5.73
N GLU A 10 -1.99 -22.32 5.54
CA GLU A 10 -2.10 -20.96 5.00
C GLU A 10 -1.42 -19.95 5.93
N GLN A 11 -1.68 -20.01 7.23
CA GLN A 11 -1.02 -19.16 8.23
C GLN A 11 0.49 -19.38 8.27
N LYS A 12 0.97 -20.62 8.13
CA LYS A 12 2.41 -20.92 8.08
C LYS A 12 3.08 -20.33 6.83
N VAL A 13 2.40 -20.37 5.68
CA VAL A 13 2.93 -19.79 4.45
C VAL A 13 2.92 -18.26 4.52
N VAL A 14 1.87 -17.65 5.06
CA VAL A 14 1.83 -16.19 5.30
C VAL A 14 2.94 -15.78 6.25
N ASN A 15 3.12 -16.47 7.39
CA ASN A 15 4.21 -16.18 8.32
C ASN A 15 5.61 -16.33 7.71
N THR A 16 5.79 -17.25 6.75
CA THR A 16 7.04 -17.41 6.02
C THR A 16 7.22 -16.33 4.94
N ALA A 17 6.12 -15.82 4.40
CA ALA A 17 6.10 -14.76 3.40
C ALA A 17 6.23 -13.35 4.02
N THR A 18 5.85 -13.19 5.28
CA THR A 18 5.99 -11.95 6.04
C THR A 18 7.44 -11.81 6.47
N LEU A 19 8.17 -10.94 5.75
CA LEU A 19 9.52 -10.55 6.13
C LEU A 19 9.47 -9.52 7.26
N SER A 20 10.50 -9.50 8.10
CA SER A 20 10.74 -8.36 8.98
C SER A 20 11.07 -7.11 8.16
N ASP A 21 10.84 -5.91 8.71
CA ASP A 21 11.15 -4.65 8.01
C ASP A 21 12.60 -4.58 7.50
N PRO A 22 13.63 -4.97 8.28
CA PRO A 22 15.01 -5.01 7.77
C PRO A 22 15.18 -5.93 6.56
N GLU A 23 14.57 -7.12 6.56
CA GLU A 23 14.65 -8.07 5.45
C GLU A 23 13.94 -7.49 4.21
N ARG A 24 12.70 -7.01 4.37
CA ARG A 24 11.91 -6.44 3.28
C ARG A 24 12.57 -5.24 2.63
N PHE A 25 13.12 -4.31 3.43
CA PHE A 25 13.74 -3.09 2.91
C PHE A 25 15.22 -3.25 2.53
N SER A 26 15.89 -4.34 2.91
CA SER A 26 17.25 -4.66 2.45
C SER A 26 17.28 -5.37 1.10
N GLU A 27 16.19 -6.03 0.70
CA GLU A 27 16.08 -6.78 -0.55
C GLU A 27 15.92 -5.89 -1.80
N ILE A 28 15.68 -4.58 -1.65
CA ILE A 28 15.57 -3.64 -2.78
C ILE A 28 16.99 -3.26 -3.24
N PRO A 29 17.51 -3.79 -4.37
CA PRO A 29 18.85 -3.45 -4.81
C PRO A 29 18.78 -2.07 -5.46
N TYR A 30 19.39 -1.06 -4.83
CA TYR A 30 19.79 0.15 -5.54
C TYR A 30 20.89 -0.23 -6.53
N GLY A 31 20.49 -0.47 -7.78
CA GLY A 31 21.41 -0.89 -8.83
C GLY A 31 20.71 -1.18 -10.16
N MET A 32 19.96 -0.21 -10.70
CA MET A 32 19.86 -0.12 -12.16
C MET A 32 21.21 0.42 -12.64
N GLU A 33 22.13 -0.47 -13.00
CA GLU A 33 23.28 -0.08 -13.82
C GLU A 33 22.73 0.32 -15.19
N ASP A 34 22.70 1.63 -15.44
CA ASP A 34 22.32 2.20 -16.72
C ASP A 34 23.22 1.65 -17.83
N ALA A 35 22.58 0.92 -18.75
CA ALA A 35 23.17 0.52 -20.00
C ALA A 35 23.21 1.71 -20.98
N SER A 36 24.16 2.64 -20.82
CA SER A 36 24.52 3.55 -21.92
C SER A 36 25.92 4.18 -21.81
N LYS A 37 26.84 3.61 -22.60
CA LYS A 37 27.93 4.22 -23.40
C LYS A 37 29.03 5.07 -22.71
N THR A 38 30.21 4.46 -22.70
CA THR A 38 31.58 5.00 -22.90
C THR A 38 31.72 6.44 -23.41
N ASN A 39 32.48 7.28 -22.69
CA ASN A 39 33.75 7.89 -23.16
C ASN A 39 34.46 8.72 -22.06
N ASP A 40 35.68 8.29 -21.74
CA ASP A 40 36.90 9.00 -21.29
C ASP A 40 36.84 10.31 -20.48
N CYS A 41 37.22 10.22 -19.20
CA CYS A 41 38.45 10.85 -18.66
C CYS A 41 38.74 10.36 -17.22
N PRO A 42 40.01 10.24 -16.79
CA PRO A 42 40.38 9.43 -15.63
C PRO A 42 40.42 10.27 -14.35
N HIS A 43 39.62 9.89 -13.36
CA HIS A 43 39.91 10.20 -11.97
C HIS A 43 39.86 8.91 -11.15
N ASN A 44 41.01 8.62 -10.54
CA ASN A 44 41.27 7.46 -9.69
C ASN A 44 40.15 7.22 -8.67
N ALA A 45 39.45 6.10 -8.80
CA ALA A 45 38.74 5.47 -7.71
C ALA A 45 39.07 3.97 -7.74
N VAL A 46 39.75 3.54 -6.68
CA VAL A 46 40.35 2.22 -6.50
C VAL A 46 39.30 1.11 -6.68
N ALA A 47 39.52 0.30 -7.72
CA ALA A 47 38.87 -0.99 -7.85
C ALA A 47 39.44 -1.97 -6.82
N GLY A 48 38.55 -2.66 -6.11
CA GLY A 48 38.87 -3.93 -5.45
C GLY A 48 39.01 -3.89 -3.93
N ALA A 49 37.91 -4.13 -3.24
CA ALA A 49 37.95 -4.79 -1.93
C ALA A 49 36.87 -5.88 -1.89
N LYS A 50 37.23 -7.07 -2.37
CA LYS A 50 36.54 -8.32 -2.02
C LYS A 50 36.54 -8.43 -0.49
N ARG A 51 35.39 -8.29 0.16
CA ARG A 51 35.26 -8.62 1.59
C ARG A 51 35.45 -10.13 1.73
N LYS A 52 36.62 -10.54 2.23
CA LYS A 52 36.85 -11.92 2.70
C LYS A 52 35.87 -12.19 3.84
N HIS A 53 35.05 -13.23 3.73
CA HIS A 53 34.48 -13.90 4.89
C HIS A 53 35.64 -14.60 5.61
N GLY A 54 36.29 -13.89 6.52
CA GLY A 54 37.06 -14.52 7.57
C GLY A 54 36.09 -15.00 8.64
N ALA A 55 36.21 -16.26 9.07
CA ALA A 55 35.53 -16.72 10.26
C ALA A 55 35.84 -15.75 11.40
N PHE A 56 34.83 -15.09 11.93
CA PHE A 56 34.95 -14.31 13.16
C PHE A 56 35.16 -15.33 14.27
N GLU A 57 36.41 -15.53 14.70
CA GLU A 57 36.67 -15.96 16.07
C GLU A 57 36.05 -14.89 16.95
N ILE A 58 34.99 -15.27 17.66
CA ILE A 58 34.25 -14.40 18.56
C ILE A 58 35.17 -14.15 19.73
N ASP A 59 35.85 -13.02 19.71
CA ASP A 59 36.64 -12.54 20.84
C ASP A 59 35.69 -12.22 22.00
N GLU A 60 35.77 -13.02 23.06
CA GLU A 60 35.01 -12.85 24.31
C GLU A 60 35.27 -11.47 24.94
N GLU A 61 36.41 -10.83 24.61
CA GLU A 61 36.81 -9.51 25.08
C GLU A 61 36.04 -8.37 24.37
N LEU A 62 35.65 -8.53 23.08
CA LEU A 62 34.88 -7.54 22.31
C LEU A 62 33.42 -7.44 22.79
N ASN A 63 32.82 -8.56 23.21
CA ASN A 63 31.48 -8.55 23.82
C ASN A 63 31.48 -7.96 25.23
N SER A 64 32.62 -7.96 25.93
CA SER A 64 32.76 -7.32 27.24
C SER A 64 32.95 -5.79 27.16
N THR A 65 33.35 -5.27 25.99
CA THR A 65 33.61 -3.85 25.74
C THR A 65 32.46 -3.09 25.07
N ILE A 66 31.32 -3.75 24.77
CA ILE A 66 30.04 -3.04 24.57
C ILE A 66 29.59 -2.55 25.95
N ALA A 67 30.30 -1.52 26.42
CA ALA A 67 30.07 -0.87 27.69
C ALA A 67 28.62 -0.36 27.74
N GLU A 68 28.01 -0.39 28.92
CA GLU A 68 26.64 0.07 29.21
C GLU A 68 26.31 1.51 28.74
N ASN A 69 27.28 2.24 28.17
CA ASN A 69 27.18 3.60 27.66
C ASN A 69 27.27 3.74 26.12
N GLU A 70 27.33 2.66 25.35
CA GLU A 70 27.39 2.76 23.88
C GLU A 70 25.99 2.99 23.29
N VAL A 71 25.78 4.15 22.66
CA VAL A 71 24.51 4.48 21.99
C VAL A 71 24.42 3.69 20.67
N LEU A 72 23.61 2.64 20.68
CA LEU A 72 23.31 1.86 19.47
C LEU A 72 22.25 2.59 18.63
N TRP A 73 22.60 2.87 17.37
CA TRP A 73 21.67 3.45 16.40
C TRP A 73 20.95 2.35 15.61
N ARG A 74 19.63 2.48 15.46
CA ARG A 74 18.81 1.60 14.63
C ARG A 74 17.92 2.43 13.70
N VAL A 75 17.59 1.85 12.55
CA VAL A 75 16.60 2.44 11.64
C VAL A 75 15.23 2.44 12.32
N ASN A 76 14.54 3.56 12.26
CA ASN A 76 13.17 3.69 12.73
C ASN A 76 12.20 3.44 11.55
N PHE A 77 11.73 2.20 11.43
CA PHE A 77 10.81 1.81 10.36
C PHE A 77 9.41 2.39 10.54
N GLU A 78 8.95 2.62 11.77
CA GLU A 78 7.65 3.29 12.01
C GLU A 78 7.64 4.69 11.39
N LYS A 79 8.71 5.46 11.62
CA LYS A 79 8.86 6.78 11.01
C LYS A 79 9.01 6.71 9.50
N PHE A 80 9.71 5.70 8.99
CA PHE A 80 9.86 5.49 7.56
C PHE A 80 8.53 5.18 6.87
N ILE A 81 7.76 4.22 7.41
CA ILE A 81 6.42 3.85 6.93
C ILE A 81 5.47 5.05 7.01
N PHE A 82 5.50 5.82 8.10
CA PHE A 82 4.68 7.02 8.21
C PHE A 82 5.02 8.06 7.12
N CYS A 83 6.30 8.29 6.84
CA CYS A 83 6.72 9.16 5.74
C CYS A 83 6.23 8.64 4.38
N LEU A 84 6.26 7.32 4.16
CA LEU A 84 5.74 6.71 2.93
C LEU A 84 4.23 6.84 2.81
N LYS A 85 3.48 6.61 3.89
CA LYS A 85 2.02 6.81 3.95
C LYS A 85 1.65 8.25 3.63
N LYS A 86 2.39 9.21 4.20
CA LYS A 86 2.23 10.64 3.94
C LYS A 86 2.45 10.96 2.46
N LYS A 87 3.55 10.48 1.89
CA LYS A 87 3.89 10.65 0.47
C LYS A 87 2.82 10.04 -0.44
N PHE A 88 2.40 8.81 -0.15
CA PHE A 88 1.34 8.11 -0.89
C PHE A 88 0.04 8.94 -0.91
N CYS A 89 -0.41 9.42 0.25
CA CYS A 89 -1.63 10.23 0.34
C CYS A 89 -1.50 11.57 -0.41
N ALA A 90 -0.32 12.20 -0.35
CA ALA A 90 -0.02 13.42 -1.08
C ALA A 90 -0.13 13.21 -2.60
N ASP A 91 0.55 12.18 -3.10
CA ASP A 91 0.60 11.85 -4.53
C ASP A 91 -0.78 11.39 -5.05
N ARG A 92 -1.57 10.67 -4.24
CA ARG A 92 -2.87 10.14 -4.68
C ARG A 92 -3.92 11.20 -4.99
N LYS A 93 -3.92 12.30 -4.23
CA LYS A 93 -4.82 13.45 -4.46
C LYS A 93 -4.31 14.39 -5.54
N LYS A 94 -3.01 14.38 -5.84
CA LYS A 94 -2.35 15.27 -6.81
C LYS A 94 -3.08 15.33 -8.17
N PRO A 95 -3.43 14.22 -8.84
CA PRO A 95 -4.11 14.28 -10.15
C PRO A 95 -5.52 14.88 -10.14
N LYS A 96 -6.16 14.94 -8.96
CA LYS A 96 -7.52 15.50 -8.78
C LYS A 96 -7.48 17.01 -8.47
N LEU A 97 -6.29 17.59 -8.28
CA LEU A 97 -6.09 18.97 -7.91
C LEU A 97 -5.92 19.88 -9.13
N LYS A 98 -6.28 21.16 -8.97
CA LYS A 98 -5.98 22.20 -9.97
C LYS A 98 -4.47 22.43 -10.00
N VAL A 99 -3.91 22.71 -11.18
CA VAL A 99 -2.45 22.85 -11.36
C VAL A 99 -1.83 23.85 -10.36
N GLY A 100 -2.51 24.96 -10.09
CA GLY A 100 -2.05 26.00 -9.16
C GLY A 100 -2.14 25.65 -7.67
N THR A 101 -2.80 24.54 -7.28
CA THR A 101 -2.99 24.17 -5.86
C THR A 101 -2.02 23.10 -5.37
N HIS A 102 -1.20 22.53 -6.27
CA HIS A 102 -0.20 21.52 -5.90
C HIS A 102 0.83 22.00 -4.88
N PRO A 103 1.41 23.22 -5.00
CA PRO A 103 2.40 23.67 -4.04
C PRO A 103 1.83 23.79 -2.62
N ILE A 104 0.56 24.21 -2.50
CA ILE A 104 -0.16 24.30 -1.21
C ILE A 104 -0.28 22.92 -0.58
N TRP A 105 -0.65 21.92 -1.36
CA TRP A 105 -0.81 20.54 -0.89
C TRP A 105 0.50 19.89 -0.46
N GLU A 106 1.58 20.10 -1.23
CA GLU A 106 2.91 19.62 -0.86
C GLU A 106 3.42 20.31 0.40
N SER A 107 3.30 21.64 0.48
CA SER A 107 3.69 22.42 1.66
C SER A 107 2.87 22.04 2.90
N PHE A 108 1.60 21.66 2.74
CA PHE A 108 0.79 21.12 3.82
C PHE A 108 1.41 19.88 4.46
N PHE A 109 1.87 18.91 3.67
CA PHE A 109 2.52 17.72 4.21
C PHE A 109 3.94 17.95 4.74
N GLU A 110 4.65 18.93 4.21
CA GLU A 110 5.98 19.32 4.67
C GLU A 110 5.95 20.10 6.00
N ALA A 111 4.86 20.84 6.25
CA ALA A 111 4.66 21.66 7.45
C ALA A 111 4.06 20.91 8.65
N ASN A 112 3.98 19.57 8.58
CA ASN A 112 3.35 18.75 9.63
C ASN A 112 3.98 19.02 11.00
N LEU A 113 3.16 19.38 11.99
CA LEU A 113 3.58 19.83 13.32
C LEU A 113 4.05 18.69 14.22
N THR A 114 3.43 17.52 14.11
CA THR A 114 3.77 16.37 14.96
C THR A 114 3.78 15.07 14.18
N ASP A 115 4.80 14.25 14.41
CA ASP A 115 4.87 12.87 13.93
C ASP A 115 4.25 11.89 14.95
N LYS A 116 3.42 12.37 15.91
CA LYS A 116 2.88 11.56 17.01
C LYS A 116 1.66 10.74 16.60
N ASP A 117 0.81 11.31 15.74
CA ASP A 117 -0.34 10.59 15.17
C ASP A 117 -0.02 10.14 13.76
N THR A 118 0.10 8.84 13.55
CA THR A 118 0.38 8.25 12.24
C THR A 118 -0.87 8.15 11.34
N ASN A 119 -2.05 8.55 11.85
CA ASN A 119 -3.32 8.51 11.14
C ASN A 119 -3.76 9.85 10.58
N SER A 120 -3.07 10.94 10.92
CA SER A 120 -3.43 12.26 10.43
C SER A 120 -2.20 13.11 10.13
N VAL A 121 -2.41 14.20 9.40
CA VAL A 121 -1.40 15.24 9.19
C VAL A 121 -2.01 16.54 9.60
N THR A 122 -1.36 17.25 10.50
CA THR A 122 -1.82 18.52 11.04
C THR A 122 -0.78 19.60 10.81
N SER A 123 -1.18 20.66 10.11
CA SER A 123 -0.28 21.75 9.76
C SER A 123 -0.95 23.09 10.04
N SER A 124 -0.19 24.01 10.64
CA SER A 124 -0.65 25.38 10.85
C SER A 124 -0.56 26.19 9.57
N THR A 125 -1.44 27.18 9.43
CA THR A 125 -1.40 28.10 8.27
C THR A 125 -0.03 28.77 8.11
N ASN A 126 0.61 29.15 9.23
CA ASN A 126 1.92 29.78 9.24
C ASN A 126 3.02 28.83 8.75
N GLY A 127 3.02 27.58 9.20
CA GLY A 127 3.98 26.58 8.73
C GLY A 127 3.86 26.31 7.24
N ILE A 128 2.63 26.29 6.71
CA ILE A 128 2.39 26.12 5.27
C ILE A 128 2.93 27.31 4.48
N LEU A 129 2.69 28.54 4.95
CA LEU A 129 3.21 29.76 4.33
C LEU A 129 4.73 29.80 4.31
N GLU A 130 5.38 29.38 5.41
CA GLU A 130 6.84 29.28 5.47
C GLU A 130 7.38 28.33 4.41
N LYS A 131 6.78 27.14 4.27
CA LYS A 131 7.16 26.15 3.25
C LYS A 131 6.86 26.63 1.83
N LEU A 132 5.77 27.37 1.62
CA LEU A 132 5.46 27.99 0.33
C LEU A 132 6.46 29.09 -0.03
N GLY A 133 6.93 29.88 0.94
CA GLY A 133 7.95 30.91 0.70
C GLY A 133 9.30 30.35 0.24
N GLN A 134 9.56 29.07 0.50
CA GLN A 134 10.77 28.36 0.07
C GLN A 134 10.67 27.82 -1.37
N LYS A 135 9.49 27.87 -2.00
CA LYS A 135 9.24 27.33 -3.35
C LYS A 135 9.22 28.46 -4.39
N GLU A 136 9.75 28.19 -5.59
CA GLU A 136 9.80 29.18 -6.67
C GLU A 136 8.38 29.49 -7.19
N GLY A 137 8.08 30.78 -7.37
CA GLY A 137 6.81 31.24 -7.96
C GLY A 137 5.59 31.27 -7.02
N THR A 138 5.73 30.90 -5.75
CA THR A 138 4.63 30.83 -4.76
C THR A 138 4.62 31.95 -3.73
N ALA A 139 5.58 32.88 -3.79
CA ALA A 139 5.75 33.97 -2.82
C ALA A 139 4.56 34.95 -2.70
N ALA A 140 3.60 34.92 -3.64
CA ALA A 140 2.41 35.78 -3.64
C ALA A 140 1.16 35.12 -3.02
N MET A 141 1.21 33.84 -2.63
CA MET A 141 0.04 33.14 -2.08
C MET A 141 -0.28 33.62 -0.66
N THR A 142 -1.54 33.95 -0.42
CA THR A 142 -2.04 34.45 0.87
C THR A 142 -2.83 33.39 1.63
N ILE A 143 -3.13 33.66 2.90
CA ILE A 143 -4.03 32.82 3.72
C ILE A 143 -5.40 32.64 3.03
N GLY A 144 -5.88 33.68 2.35
CA GLY A 144 -7.14 33.66 1.60
C GLY A 144 -7.14 32.65 0.45
N ASP A 145 -5.98 32.33 -0.09
CA ASP A 145 -5.82 31.34 -1.18
C ASP A 145 -5.66 29.91 -0.62
N ILE A 146 -5.09 29.76 0.56
CA ILE A 146 -4.79 28.45 1.18
C ILE A 146 -6.05 27.82 1.78
N LYS A 147 -6.82 28.57 2.57
CA LYS A 147 -7.96 28.01 3.32
C LYS A 147 -9.01 27.33 2.41
N PRO A 148 -9.46 27.92 1.29
CA PRO A 148 -10.42 27.28 0.41
C PRO A 148 -9.90 25.96 -0.17
N VAL A 149 -8.60 25.92 -0.52
CA VAL A 149 -7.97 24.72 -1.06
C VAL A 149 -7.94 23.58 -0.05
N LEU A 150 -7.58 23.87 1.21
CA LEU A 150 -7.57 22.85 2.27
C LEU A 150 -8.98 22.34 2.60
N LEU A 151 -9.98 23.22 2.57
CA LEU A 151 -11.38 22.82 2.76
C LEU A 151 -11.90 21.96 1.60
N ASP A 152 -11.61 22.33 0.35
CA ASP A 152 -11.91 21.51 -0.84
C ASP A 152 -11.24 20.13 -0.78
N LEU A 153 -10.08 20.06 -0.13
CA LEU A 153 -9.32 18.83 0.11
C LEU A 153 -9.84 17.99 1.28
N GLN A 154 -10.92 18.42 1.94
CA GLN A 154 -11.55 17.77 3.09
C GLN A 154 -10.69 17.81 4.36
N CYS A 155 -9.79 18.79 4.49
CA CYS A 155 -9.14 19.05 5.76
C CYS A 155 -10.14 19.65 6.75
N THR A 156 -10.10 19.20 8.00
CA THR A 156 -10.89 19.75 9.10
C THR A 156 -10.07 20.76 9.90
N THR A 157 -10.71 21.76 10.47
CA THR A 157 -10.08 22.73 11.38
C THR A 157 -10.97 22.92 12.60
N SER A 158 -10.37 22.92 13.80
CA SER A 158 -11.08 23.10 15.07
C SER A 158 -11.06 24.53 15.57
N ASP A 159 -9.96 25.25 15.34
CA ASP A 159 -9.69 26.61 15.81
C ASP A 159 -9.53 27.64 14.68
N GLY A 160 -9.51 27.18 13.42
CA GLY A 160 -9.30 28.03 12.24
C GLY A 160 -7.83 28.36 11.96
N GLU A 161 -6.90 27.86 12.79
CA GLU A 161 -5.45 28.09 12.69
C GLU A 161 -4.71 26.84 12.20
N GLU A 162 -5.13 25.67 12.66
CA GLU A 162 -4.61 24.36 12.28
C GLU A 162 -5.57 23.60 11.38
N PHE A 163 -5.00 22.92 10.37
CA PHE A 163 -5.74 22.08 9.45
C PHE A 163 -5.26 20.64 9.57
N THR A 164 -6.20 19.71 9.71
CA THR A 164 -5.94 18.28 9.86
C THR A 164 -6.52 17.51 8.69
N PHE A 165 -5.73 16.61 8.12
CA PHE A 165 -6.14 15.67 7.09
C PHE A 165 -6.12 14.24 7.62
N ASP A 166 -7.20 13.52 7.41
CA ASP A 166 -7.38 12.13 7.87
C ASP A 166 -6.75 11.15 6.86
N LEU A 167 -5.53 10.68 7.17
CA LEU A 167 -4.83 9.70 6.33
C LEU A 167 -5.55 8.35 6.33
N ARG A 168 -6.19 7.95 7.44
CA ARG A 168 -6.87 6.65 7.55
C ARG A 168 -8.02 6.56 6.56
N LYS A 169 -8.89 7.58 6.51
CA LYS A 169 -9.99 7.61 5.54
C LYS A 169 -9.50 7.57 4.09
N MET A 170 -8.41 8.27 3.79
CA MET A 170 -7.79 8.23 2.47
C MET A 170 -7.28 6.83 2.11
N VAL A 171 -6.56 6.19 3.04
CA VAL A 171 -6.02 4.82 2.86
C VAL A 171 -7.14 3.82 2.66
N GLU A 172 -8.21 3.88 3.47
CA GLU A 172 -9.38 3.01 3.32
C GLU A 172 -10.07 3.18 1.96
N ALA A 173 -10.22 4.43 1.49
CA ALA A 173 -10.75 4.70 0.16
C ALA A 173 -9.86 4.09 -0.94
N CYS A 174 -8.53 4.22 -0.81
CA CYS A 174 -7.58 3.65 -1.76
C CYS A 174 -7.60 2.12 -1.78
N ARG A 175 -7.71 1.48 -0.61
CA ARG A 175 -7.87 0.01 -0.50
C ARG A 175 -9.12 -0.47 -1.22
N ASN A 176 -10.23 0.25 -1.05
CA ASN A 176 -11.47 -0.06 -1.77
C ASN A 176 -11.30 0.11 -3.29
N GLU A 177 -10.73 1.23 -3.73
CA GLU A 177 -10.49 1.49 -5.15
C GLU A 177 -9.60 0.40 -5.80
N GLU A 178 -8.57 -0.09 -5.09
CA GLU A 178 -7.70 -1.16 -5.60
C GLU A 178 -8.46 -2.48 -5.77
N ILE A 179 -9.24 -2.91 -4.77
CA ILE A 179 -10.04 -4.14 -4.87
C ILE A 179 -11.11 -4.01 -5.95
N GLU A 180 -11.78 -2.86 -6.02
CA GLU A 180 -12.76 -2.57 -7.07
C GLU A 180 -12.12 -2.69 -8.46
N SER A 181 -10.90 -2.19 -8.65
CA SER A 181 -10.17 -2.29 -9.91
C SER A 181 -9.90 -3.75 -10.32
N LEU A 182 -9.61 -4.61 -9.34
CA LEU A 182 -9.40 -6.04 -9.55
C LEU A 182 -10.70 -6.76 -9.89
N VAL A 183 -11.79 -6.44 -9.19
CA VAL A 183 -13.14 -6.95 -9.51
C VAL A 183 -13.50 -6.56 -10.94
N LYS A 184 -13.25 -5.31 -11.34
CA LYS A 184 -13.46 -4.83 -12.71
C LYS A 184 -12.65 -5.63 -13.73
N LYS A 185 -11.36 -5.86 -13.44
CA LYS A 185 -10.46 -6.60 -14.33
C LYS A 185 -10.85 -8.07 -14.47
N LYS A 186 -11.33 -8.71 -13.39
CA LYS A 186 -11.64 -10.14 -13.37
C LYS A 186 -13.05 -10.46 -13.88
N TYR A 187 -14.04 -9.63 -13.56
CA TYR A 187 -15.46 -9.93 -13.81
C TYR A 187 -16.17 -8.92 -14.71
N GLY A 188 -15.54 -7.80 -15.05
CA GLY A 188 -16.12 -6.78 -15.93
C GLY A 188 -16.75 -5.60 -15.20
N GLN A 189 -17.35 -4.71 -15.99
CA GLN A 189 -17.87 -3.41 -15.53
C GLN A 189 -19.11 -3.57 -14.64
N GLU A 190 -19.95 -4.56 -14.93
CA GLU A 190 -21.19 -4.84 -14.20
C GLU A 190 -20.88 -5.29 -12.77
N ALA A 191 -19.89 -6.18 -12.61
CA ALA A 191 -19.41 -6.63 -11.31
C ALA A 191 -18.79 -5.51 -10.50
N PHE A 192 -18.02 -4.63 -11.13
CA PHE A 192 -17.49 -3.43 -10.49
C PHE A 192 -18.61 -2.54 -9.95
N THR A 193 -19.64 -2.26 -10.77
CA THR A 193 -20.76 -1.40 -10.38
C THR A 193 -21.51 -1.98 -9.18
N ILE A 194 -21.83 -3.27 -9.21
CA ILE A 194 -22.53 -3.96 -8.12
C ILE A 194 -21.66 -4.01 -6.86
N PHE A 195 -20.40 -4.41 -6.97
CA PHE A 195 -19.50 -4.52 -5.82
C PHE A 195 -19.26 -3.17 -5.13
N ARG A 196 -19.02 -2.11 -5.92
CA ARG A 196 -18.85 -0.75 -5.42
C ARG A 196 -20.09 -0.27 -4.67
N LEU A 197 -21.29 -0.58 -5.17
CA LEU A 197 -22.55 -0.25 -4.47
C LEU A 197 -22.58 -0.91 -3.08
N LEU A 198 -22.28 -2.20 -3.01
CA LEU A 198 -22.30 -2.96 -1.75
C LEU A 198 -21.26 -2.45 -0.74
N VAL A 199 -20.05 -2.13 -1.21
CA VAL A 199 -18.98 -1.55 -0.37
C VAL A 199 -19.36 -0.15 0.11
N THR A 200 -19.99 0.66 -0.74
CA THR A 200 -20.38 2.05 -0.41
C THR A 200 -21.57 2.09 0.56
N GLN A 201 -22.56 1.21 0.40
CA GLN A 201 -23.70 1.14 1.31
C GLN A 201 -23.31 0.56 2.67
N GLY A 202 -22.36 -0.38 2.71
CA GLY A 202 -21.86 -0.96 3.97
C GLY A 202 -22.88 -1.81 4.73
N CYS A 203 -24.08 -2.01 4.18
CA CYS A 203 -25.14 -2.82 4.75
C CYS A 203 -25.67 -3.84 3.73
N ALA A 204 -26.53 -4.75 4.18
CA ALA A 204 -27.14 -5.75 3.32
C ALA A 204 -28.21 -5.11 2.42
N VAL A 205 -28.13 -5.37 1.12
CA VAL A 205 -28.95 -4.73 0.06
C VAL A 205 -29.77 -5.79 -0.65
N GLU A 206 -31.06 -5.51 -0.87
CA GLU A 206 -31.96 -6.43 -1.59
C GLU A 206 -31.64 -6.49 -3.08
N THR A 207 -31.94 -7.62 -3.71
CA THR A 207 -31.66 -7.82 -5.14
C THR A 207 -32.38 -6.81 -6.03
N ASP A 208 -33.65 -6.53 -5.76
CA ASP A 208 -34.44 -5.56 -6.55
C ASP A 208 -33.90 -4.14 -6.36
N GLN A 209 -33.46 -3.77 -5.15
CA GLN A 209 -32.81 -2.49 -4.91
C GLN A 209 -31.48 -2.35 -5.67
N ILE A 210 -30.70 -3.44 -5.80
CA ILE A 210 -29.48 -3.45 -6.61
C ILE A 210 -29.83 -3.24 -8.09
N ILE A 211 -30.86 -3.90 -8.61
CA ILE A 211 -31.33 -3.73 -10.00
C ILE A 211 -31.71 -2.27 -10.24
N ASP A 212 -32.54 -1.71 -9.37
CA ASP A 212 -33.04 -0.34 -9.49
C ASP A 212 -31.92 0.71 -9.39
N THR A 213 -30.96 0.50 -8.48
CA THR A 213 -29.86 1.45 -8.26
C THR A 213 -28.81 1.40 -9.36
N THR A 214 -28.51 0.19 -9.88
CA THR A 214 -27.47 0.00 -10.90
C THR A 214 -28.00 0.17 -12.32
N ILE A 215 -29.32 0.10 -12.52
CA ILE A 215 -30.00 0.15 -13.83
C ILE A 215 -29.44 -0.95 -14.77
N LEU A 216 -29.05 -2.08 -14.19
CA LEU A 216 -28.57 -3.25 -14.92
C LEU A 216 -29.73 -4.21 -15.20
N ASP A 217 -29.61 -4.99 -16.26
CA ASP A 217 -30.59 -6.04 -16.55
C ASP A 217 -30.64 -7.07 -15.41
N LYS A 218 -31.84 -7.55 -15.10
CA LYS A 218 -32.08 -8.52 -14.01
C LYS A 218 -31.23 -9.78 -14.14
N GLN A 219 -31.07 -10.34 -15.34
CA GLN A 219 -30.25 -11.54 -15.56
C GLN A 219 -28.76 -11.26 -15.33
N ILE A 220 -28.30 -10.06 -15.71
CA ILE A 220 -26.93 -9.61 -15.48
C ILE A 220 -26.67 -9.49 -13.97
N VAL A 221 -27.58 -8.85 -13.22
CA VAL A 221 -27.44 -8.69 -11.77
C VAL A 221 -27.38 -10.05 -11.08
N HIS A 222 -28.33 -10.95 -11.35
CA HIS A 222 -28.33 -12.28 -10.74
C HIS A 222 -27.06 -13.07 -11.08
N SER A 223 -26.70 -13.16 -12.36
CA SER A 223 -25.51 -13.93 -12.77
C SER A 223 -24.22 -13.37 -12.20
N THR A 224 -24.13 -12.06 -12.01
CA THR A 224 -22.96 -11.38 -11.44
C THR A 224 -22.87 -11.59 -9.93
N LEU A 225 -23.98 -11.45 -9.21
CA LEU A 225 -24.03 -11.72 -7.76
C LEU A 225 -23.62 -13.15 -7.44
N TYR A 226 -24.11 -14.14 -8.20
CA TYR A 226 -23.68 -15.53 -8.02
C TYR A 226 -22.19 -15.74 -8.25
N LYS A 227 -21.60 -15.10 -9.27
CA LYS A 227 -20.14 -15.17 -9.51
C LYS A 227 -19.34 -14.58 -8.37
N LEU A 228 -19.71 -13.39 -7.89
CA LEU A 228 -19.02 -12.71 -6.79
C LEU A 228 -19.15 -13.47 -5.48
N TRP A 229 -20.31 -14.09 -5.24
CA TRP A 229 -20.54 -14.92 -4.05
C TRP A 229 -19.73 -16.22 -4.09
N ASN A 230 -19.73 -16.93 -5.21
CA ASN A 230 -18.94 -18.17 -5.38
C ASN A 230 -17.45 -17.94 -5.16
N ASP A 231 -16.94 -16.78 -5.59
CA ASP A 231 -15.54 -16.41 -5.44
C ASP A 231 -15.23 -15.66 -4.13
N GLY A 232 -16.22 -15.56 -3.22
CA GLY A 232 -16.01 -15.09 -1.84
C GLY A 232 -15.93 -13.58 -1.63
N TYR A 233 -16.31 -12.76 -2.62
CA TYR A 233 -16.28 -11.28 -2.51
C TYR A 233 -17.48 -10.74 -1.71
N ILE A 234 -18.62 -11.42 -1.79
CA ILE A 234 -19.88 -10.99 -1.18
C ILE A 234 -20.51 -12.15 -0.41
N ASP A 235 -21.30 -11.81 0.60
CA ASP A 235 -22.14 -12.77 1.31
C ASP A 235 -23.61 -12.55 0.91
N THR A 236 -24.42 -13.59 1.08
CA THR A 236 -25.87 -13.51 0.93
C THR A 236 -26.58 -14.09 2.15
N GLU A 237 -27.71 -13.51 2.48
CA GLU A 237 -28.62 -14.00 3.51
C GLU A 237 -30.04 -14.08 2.94
N LYS A 238 -30.75 -15.15 3.30
CA LYS A 238 -32.13 -15.35 2.91
C LYS A 238 -33.04 -14.86 4.03
N ILE A 239 -33.77 -13.79 3.76
CA ILE A 239 -34.71 -13.19 4.71
C ILE A 239 -36.12 -13.69 4.42
N ALA A 240 -36.81 -14.15 5.46
CA ALA A 240 -38.24 -14.44 5.42
C ALA A 240 -39.01 -13.25 6.00
N SER A 241 -39.89 -12.64 5.20
CA SER A 241 -40.83 -11.65 5.71
C SER A 241 -42.11 -12.35 6.16
N ALA A 242 -42.47 -12.17 7.42
CA ALA A 242 -43.72 -12.67 8.01
C ALA A 242 -44.84 -11.60 8.00
N ALA A 243 -44.65 -10.47 7.32
CA ALA A 243 -45.63 -9.38 7.28
C ALA A 243 -46.62 -9.57 6.12
N GLY A 244 -47.83 -10.07 6.42
CA GLY A 244 -48.96 -10.21 5.49
C GLY A 244 -49.37 -11.66 5.17
N THR A 245 -50.38 -11.83 4.30
CA THR A 245 -51.03 -13.11 3.94
C THR A 245 -50.18 -14.06 3.07
N GLY A 246 -48.86 -13.90 3.04
CA GLY A 246 -47.96 -14.76 2.27
C GLY A 246 -46.54 -14.78 2.82
N TYR A 247 -45.92 -15.97 2.77
CA TYR A 247 -44.49 -16.14 3.05
C TYR A 247 -43.67 -15.61 1.87
N ALA A 248 -43.24 -14.35 1.93
CA ALA A 248 -42.30 -13.79 0.98
C ALA A 248 -40.87 -14.05 1.47
N GLN A 249 -40.05 -14.66 0.62
CA GLN A 249 -38.62 -14.89 0.86
C GLN A 249 -37.81 -14.12 -0.17
N PHE A 250 -36.83 -13.34 0.28
CA PHE A 250 -35.93 -12.60 -0.59
C PHE A 250 -34.48 -12.73 -0.13
N PHE A 251 -33.55 -12.39 -1.04
CA PHE A 251 -32.12 -12.44 -0.78
C PHE A 251 -31.56 -11.03 -0.64
N VAL A 252 -30.77 -10.84 0.41
CA VAL A 252 -29.93 -9.67 0.61
C VAL A 252 -28.47 -10.01 0.37
N TRP A 253 -27.71 -9.02 -0.06
CA TRP A 253 -26.30 -9.15 -0.42
C TRP A 253 -25.48 -8.09 0.29
N ARG A 254 -24.28 -8.44 0.74
CA ARG A 254 -23.34 -7.48 1.31
C ARG A 254 -21.92 -7.81 0.86
N ALA A 255 -21.05 -6.81 0.79
CA ALA A 255 -19.62 -7.09 0.72
C ALA A 255 -19.26 -7.97 1.93
N LYS A 256 -18.50 -9.04 1.70
CA LYS A 256 -18.03 -9.89 2.78
C LYS A 256 -17.20 -9.04 3.73
N ASN A 257 -17.07 -9.39 5.01
CA ASN A 257 -16.15 -8.66 5.87
C ASN A 257 -14.70 -9.14 5.70
N THR A 258 -14.51 -10.40 5.29
CA THR A 258 -13.20 -11.07 5.26
C THR A 258 -12.47 -11.05 3.91
N PHE A 259 -13.03 -10.41 2.87
CA PHE A 259 -12.40 -10.38 1.54
C PHE A 259 -11.09 -9.59 1.53
N ARG A 260 -10.89 -8.67 2.48
CA ARG A 260 -9.66 -7.87 2.59
C ARG A 260 -8.52 -8.71 3.13
N GLU A 261 -8.79 -9.55 4.12
CA GLU A 261 -7.84 -10.50 4.69
C GLU A 261 -7.41 -11.51 3.63
N GLN A 262 -8.38 -12.09 2.89
CA GLN A 262 -8.07 -12.95 1.75
C GLN A 262 -7.24 -12.23 0.68
N PHE A 263 -7.48 -10.94 0.47
CA PHE A 263 -6.69 -10.16 -0.47
C PHE A 263 -5.24 -9.99 0.00
N ILE A 264 -5.04 -9.68 1.28
CA ILE A 264 -3.71 -9.57 1.91
C ILE A 264 -2.96 -10.90 1.82
N ASP A 265 -3.62 -12.03 2.11
CA ASP A 265 -3.00 -13.35 2.00
C ASP A 265 -2.51 -13.62 0.57
N ASN A 266 -3.33 -13.30 -0.44
CA ASN A 266 -2.94 -13.41 -1.84
C ASN A 266 -1.75 -12.50 -2.19
N LEU A 267 -1.66 -11.30 -1.61
CA LEU A 267 -0.49 -10.43 -1.79
C LEU A 267 0.78 -11.08 -1.21
N TYR A 268 0.71 -11.66 -0.01
CA TYR A 268 1.87 -12.33 0.58
C TYR A 268 2.31 -13.55 -0.22
N HIS A 269 1.37 -14.38 -0.69
CA HIS A 269 1.68 -15.51 -1.56
C HIS A 269 2.36 -15.06 -2.86
N ALA A 270 1.85 -14.00 -3.50
CA ALA A 270 2.45 -13.46 -4.71
C ALA A 270 3.88 -12.93 -4.45
N ALA A 271 4.11 -12.21 -3.35
CA ALA A 271 5.42 -11.71 -2.97
C ALA A 271 6.42 -12.85 -2.70
N LEU A 272 6.00 -13.90 -1.99
CA LEU A 272 6.82 -15.09 -1.76
C LEU A 272 7.20 -15.78 -3.07
N ASN A 273 6.23 -16.00 -3.96
CA ASN A 273 6.48 -16.62 -5.26
C ASN A 273 7.47 -15.82 -6.10
N LEU A 274 7.33 -14.48 -6.13
CA LEU A 274 8.27 -13.60 -6.83
C LEU A 274 9.69 -13.70 -6.25
N ARG A 275 9.84 -13.66 -4.92
CA ARG A 275 11.13 -13.78 -4.24
C ARG A 275 11.81 -15.12 -4.50
N GLN A 276 11.06 -16.22 -4.39
CA GLN A 276 11.57 -17.56 -4.69
C GLN A 276 12.09 -17.65 -6.12
N MET A 277 11.39 -17.06 -7.09
CA MET A 277 11.85 -17.02 -8.48
C MET A 277 13.10 -16.14 -8.68
N VAL A 278 13.21 -15.02 -7.96
CA VAL A 278 14.41 -14.17 -7.98
C VAL A 278 15.62 -14.95 -7.42
N ASN A 279 15.44 -15.65 -6.30
CA ASN A 279 16.48 -16.44 -5.67
C ASN A 279 16.92 -17.61 -6.55
N TYR A 280 15.97 -18.35 -7.12
CA TYR A 280 16.25 -19.42 -8.06
C TYR A 280 17.08 -18.94 -9.27
N ILE A 281 16.73 -17.79 -9.85
CA ILE A 281 17.52 -17.23 -10.97
C ILE A 281 18.91 -16.77 -10.51
N ALA A 282 19.04 -16.27 -9.27
CA ALA A 282 20.33 -15.90 -8.71
C ALA A 282 21.24 -17.12 -8.55
N GLU A 283 20.70 -18.27 -8.12
CA GLU A 283 21.43 -19.55 -8.03
C GLU A 283 21.89 -20.01 -9.43
N LEU A 284 21.02 -20.00 -10.44
CA LEU A 284 21.39 -20.36 -11.81
C LEU A 284 22.50 -19.47 -12.40
N LEU A 285 22.55 -18.20 -12.01
CA LEU A 285 23.62 -17.28 -12.41
C LEU A 285 24.94 -17.62 -11.70
N LEU A 286 24.90 -18.05 -10.44
CA LEU A 286 26.10 -18.48 -9.70
C LEU A 286 26.67 -19.79 -10.24
N GLU A 287 25.82 -20.68 -10.75
CA GLU A 287 26.20 -21.97 -11.35
C GLU A 287 26.83 -21.84 -12.75
N GLY A 288 26.91 -20.62 -13.33
CA GLY A 288 27.56 -20.37 -14.61
C GLY A 288 26.73 -20.82 -15.83
N SER A 289 25.44 -20.47 -15.83
CA SER A 289 24.54 -20.78 -16.95
C SER A 289 24.95 -20.12 -18.28
N LYS A 290 24.75 -20.82 -19.40
CA LYS A 290 25.12 -20.34 -20.75
C LYS A 290 24.36 -19.08 -21.20
N ASP A 291 23.22 -18.78 -20.58
CA ASP A 291 22.31 -17.69 -20.95
C ASP A 291 22.30 -16.54 -19.90
N GLU A 292 23.45 -16.18 -19.33
CA GLU A 292 23.55 -15.21 -18.23
C GLU A 292 22.83 -13.88 -18.48
N THR A 293 22.98 -13.29 -19.68
CA THR A 293 22.34 -12.01 -20.03
C THR A 293 20.82 -12.11 -19.96
N LYS A 294 20.25 -13.21 -20.45
CA LYS A 294 18.80 -13.45 -20.43
C LYS A 294 18.31 -13.68 -19.00
N LEU A 295 19.06 -14.42 -18.19
CA LEU A 295 18.75 -14.65 -16.78
C LEU A 295 18.79 -13.34 -15.98
N ARG A 296 19.79 -12.48 -16.21
CA ARG A 296 19.90 -11.17 -15.57
C ARG A 296 18.72 -10.27 -15.92
N ASN A 297 18.34 -10.21 -17.21
CA ASN A 297 17.17 -9.45 -17.64
C ASN A 297 15.88 -9.96 -16.97
N ARG A 298 15.70 -11.28 -16.90
CA ARG A 298 14.54 -11.88 -16.23
C ARG A 298 14.52 -11.57 -14.73
N LYS A 299 15.68 -11.66 -14.07
CA LYS A 299 15.83 -11.30 -12.65
C LYS A 299 15.42 -9.85 -12.40
N ASN A 300 15.89 -8.91 -13.23
CA ASN A 300 15.57 -7.49 -13.10
C ASN A 300 14.06 -7.21 -13.28
N ILE A 301 13.41 -7.90 -14.23
CA ILE A 301 11.96 -7.80 -14.42
C ILE A 301 11.20 -8.28 -13.17
N LEU A 302 11.64 -9.39 -12.57
CA LEU A 302 11.01 -9.94 -11.37
C LEU A 302 11.23 -9.04 -10.15
N ILE A 303 12.42 -8.44 -10.00
CA ILE A 303 12.69 -7.45 -8.95
C ILE A 303 11.77 -6.24 -9.12
N LEU A 304 11.65 -5.71 -10.35
CA LEU A 304 10.74 -4.58 -10.61
C LEU A 304 9.27 -4.95 -10.33
N ALA A 305 8.86 -6.17 -10.66
CA ALA A 305 7.53 -6.66 -10.33
C ALA A 305 7.33 -6.76 -8.81
N LEU A 306 8.33 -7.25 -8.07
CA LEU A 306 8.31 -7.32 -6.61
C LEU A 306 8.22 -5.93 -5.98
N THR A 307 9.01 -4.95 -6.45
CA THR A 307 8.94 -3.55 -5.96
C THR A 307 7.56 -2.94 -6.18
N ARG A 308 6.96 -3.12 -7.38
CA ARG A 308 5.60 -2.63 -7.65
C ARG A 308 4.54 -3.33 -6.83
N HIS A 309 4.73 -4.62 -6.57
CA HIS A 309 3.83 -5.40 -5.72
C HIS A 309 3.93 -4.97 -4.25
N ASP A 310 5.11 -4.51 -3.82
CA ASP A 310 5.33 -3.98 -2.48
C ASP A 310 4.49 -2.72 -2.21
N ASP A 311 4.23 -1.88 -3.22
CA ASP A 311 3.31 -0.73 -3.08
C ASP A 311 1.90 -1.17 -2.64
N SER A 312 1.41 -2.29 -3.18
CA SER A 312 0.12 -2.88 -2.76
C SER A 312 0.22 -3.47 -1.34
N LEU A 313 1.33 -4.13 -0.99
CA LEU A 313 1.53 -4.60 0.40
C LEU A 313 1.56 -3.43 1.38
N MET A 314 2.24 -2.34 1.05
CA MET A 314 2.26 -1.12 1.86
C MET A 314 0.86 -0.57 2.09
N LEU A 315 0.06 -0.47 1.02
CA LEU A 315 -1.30 0.03 1.13
C LEU A 315 -2.17 -0.85 2.05
N PHE A 316 -2.07 -2.16 1.95
CA PHE A 316 -3.00 -3.09 2.63
C PHE A 316 -2.54 -3.55 4.01
N HIS A 317 -1.24 -3.59 4.26
CA HIS A 317 -0.66 -4.05 5.54
C HIS A 317 -0.13 -2.88 6.38
N ASP A 318 0.67 -1.99 5.80
CA ASP A 318 1.44 -1.01 6.58
C ASP A 318 0.66 0.28 6.87
N PHE A 319 -0.24 0.68 5.96
CA PHE A 319 -0.91 1.99 6.00
C PHE A 319 -2.19 2.05 6.85
#